data_AF-A0AAD5WM54-F1
#
_entry.id   AF-A0AAD5WM54-F1
#
_cell.length_a   1.000
_cell.length_b   1.000
_cell.length_c   1.000
_cell.angle_alpha   90.00
_cell.angle_beta   90.00
_cell.angle_gamma   90.00
#
_symmetry.space_group_name_H-M   'P 1'
#
loop_
_entity.id
_entity.type
_entity.pdbx_description
1 polymer ?
#
loop_
_entity_poly.entity_id
_entity_poly.type
_entity_poly.pdbx_seq_one_letter_code
_entity_poly.pdbx_strand_id
1 'polypeptide(L)'
;MDEQDSLNDDVFGTSPHEETPLAGPGPRVRVEPSDVPRLRALQNTAGYREGIAAAKSSVAQDGFDEGYPLGAAIGLEAGLVFGLVQGLLATIKKQGEGAAARGLEAARLEQLVSEARQDLGPRSMFSPNFWQVDGNWKYEVPGTEEQAPFEHVAKNHPIIQKWEILLKSEEDKWGIARDMHQLRNSLDETHTQALIDEKKQGNERREKLEPNQPLEW
;
A
#
# COMPACT_ATOMS: atom_id res chain seq x y z
N MET A 1 23.90 -39.08 6.38
CA MET A 1 23.78 -39.91 7.59
C MET A 1 24.47 -39.16 8.71
N ASP A 2 24.03 -37.94 9.04
CA ASP A 2 22.73 -37.51 9.61
C ASP A 2 22.73 -37.72 11.12
N GLU A 3 23.36 -36.78 11.86
CA GLU A 3 23.47 -36.83 13.32
C GLU A 3 23.29 -35.45 14.01
N GLN A 4 22.59 -34.51 13.39
CA GLN A 4 22.28 -33.23 14.07
C GLN A 4 20.87 -32.75 13.73
N ASP A 5 19.85 -33.46 14.23
CA ASP A 5 18.47 -32.93 14.18
C ASP A 5 17.58 -33.33 15.39
N SER A 6 18.18 -33.79 16.49
CA SER A 6 17.41 -34.25 17.67
C SER A 6 17.45 -33.30 18.86
N LEU A 7 18.02 -32.09 18.74
CA LEU A 7 18.23 -31.18 19.87
C LEU A 7 17.27 -29.99 19.96
N ASN A 8 16.38 -29.81 18.97
CA ASN A 8 15.45 -28.67 18.93
C ASN A 8 13.97 -29.06 19.09
N ASP A 9 13.64 -30.33 19.30
CA ASP A 9 12.24 -30.79 19.25
C ASP A 9 11.59 -31.02 20.64
N ASP A 10 12.34 -30.87 21.73
CA ASP A 10 11.82 -31.18 23.07
C ASP A 10 11.83 -29.97 24.04
N VAL A 11 11.10 -28.92 23.65
CA VAL A 11 10.75 -27.80 24.56
C VAL A 11 9.31 -27.90 25.06
N PHE A 12 8.49 -28.76 24.44
CA PHE A 12 7.07 -28.89 24.75
C PHE A 12 6.62 -30.33 25.09
N GLY A 13 7.55 -31.29 25.16
CA GLY A 13 7.27 -32.66 25.57
C GLY A 13 7.41 -32.83 27.09
N THR A 14 6.29 -32.76 27.80
CA THR A 14 6.26 -33.24 29.19
C THR A 14 6.37 -34.76 29.19
N SER A 15 7.58 -35.31 29.39
CA SER A 15 7.72 -36.72 29.79
C SER A 15 7.35 -36.85 31.28
N PRO A 16 6.26 -37.54 31.64
CA PRO A 16 5.95 -37.80 33.04
C PRO A 16 6.95 -38.82 33.58
N HIS A 17 7.54 -38.50 34.73
CA HIS A 17 8.41 -39.36 35.53
C HIS A 17 7.91 -40.82 35.55
N GLU A 18 8.76 -41.76 35.12
CA GLU A 18 8.60 -43.17 35.46
C GLU A 18 8.80 -43.33 36.98
N GLU A 19 7.70 -43.45 37.73
CA GLU A 19 7.72 -43.96 39.09
C GLU A 19 7.17 -45.40 39.12
N THR A 20 8.06 -46.33 39.46
CA THR A 20 7.79 -47.76 39.66
C THR A 20 6.86 -47.96 40.86
N PRO A 21 5.73 -48.72 40.75
CA PRO A 21 4.79 -48.84 41.87
C PRO A 21 5.14 -50.02 42.79
N LEU A 22 5.31 -49.76 44.09
CA LEU A 22 5.12 -50.77 45.15
C LEU A 22 3.96 -50.36 46.07
N ALA A 23 3.12 -51.34 46.36
CA ALA A 23 1.75 -51.21 46.85
C ALA A 23 1.61 -50.98 48.37
N GLY A 24 0.58 -50.22 48.75
CA GLY A 24 -0.04 -50.22 50.08
C GLY A 24 -1.52 -49.76 50.00
N PRO A 25 -2.48 -50.38 50.72
CA PRO A 25 -3.88 -50.01 50.64
C PRO A 25 -4.22 -48.91 51.65
N GLY A 26 -4.10 -47.65 51.23
CA GLY A 26 -4.67 -46.49 51.93
C GLY A 26 -5.90 -45.96 51.18
N PRO A 27 -6.81 -45.21 51.84
CA PRO A 27 -8.00 -44.66 51.20
C PRO A 27 -7.56 -43.71 50.08
N ARG A 28 -7.87 -44.09 48.83
CA ARG A 28 -7.55 -43.28 47.65
C ARG A 28 -8.47 -42.06 47.63
N VAL A 29 -8.01 -40.96 48.22
CA VAL A 29 -8.53 -39.64 47.86
C VAL A 29 -8.18 -39.46 46.38
N ARG A 30 -9.19 -39.48 45.52
CA ARG A 30 -9.03 -39.20 44.10
C ARG A 30 -8.75 -37.71 43.98
N VAL A 31 -7.49 -37.32 44.15
CA VAL A 31 -7.03 -35.96 43.85
C VAL A 31 -7.08 -35.86 42.33
N GLU A 32 -8.17 -35.28 41.81
CA GLU A 32 -8.24 -34.86 40.41
C GLU A 32 -6.97 -34.02 40.14
N PRO A 33 -6.10 -34.44 39.20
CA PRO A 33 -4.92 -33.67 38.86
C PRO A 33 -5.36 -32.29 38.43
N SER A 34 -4.86 -31.24 39.07
CA SER A 34 -5.21 -29.87 38.72
C SER A 34 -4.93 -29.63 37.24
N ASP A 35 -5.95 -29.25 36.47
CA ASP A 35 -5.83 -28.88 35.04
C ASP A 35 -5.17 -27.51 34.85
N VAL A 36 -4.94 -26.77 35.93
CA VAL A 36 -4.40 -25.40 35.91
C VAL A 36 -3.01 -25.31 35.25
N PRO A 37 -2.04 -26.22 35.50
CA PRO A 37 -0.75 -26.20 34.82
C PRO A 37 -0.90 -26.47 33.31
N ARG A 38 -1.81 -27.38 32.93
CA ARG A 38 -2.08 -27.71 31.52
C ARG A 38 -2.72 -26.53 30.79
N LEU A 39 -3.73 -25.90 31.39
CA LEU A 39 -4.39 -24.72 30.85
C LEU A 39 -3.41 -23.53 30.76
N ARG A 40 -2.54 -23.35 31.75
CA ARG A 40 -1.50 -22.31 31.69
C ARG A 40 -0.50 -22.59 30.57
N ALA A 41 -0.06 -23.83 30.40
CA ALA A 41 0.83 -24.20 29.29
C ALA A 41 0.17 -23.94 27.94
N LEU A 42 -1.10 -24.34 27.78
CA LEU A 42 -1.88 -24.07 26.57
C LEU A 42 -2.07 -22.57 26.31
N GLN A 43 -2.42 -21.79 27.33
CA GLN A 43 -2.59 -20.34 27.22
C GLN A 43 -1.27 -19.64 26.92
N ASN A 44 -0.16 -20.09 27.50
CA ASN A 44 1.16 -19.52 27.23
C ASN A 44 1.59 -19.79 25.79
N THR A 45 1.41 -21.02 25.29
CA THR A 45 1.74 -21.37 23.90
C THR A 45 0.80 -20.69 22.90
N ALA A 46 -0.50 -20.65 23.19
CA ALA A 46 -1.48 -19.95 22.36
C ALA A 46 -1.22 -18.44 22.34
N GLY A 47 -1.01 -17.83 23.50
CA GLY A 47 -0.73 -16.40 23.64
C GLY A 47 0.60 -15.97 23.03
N TYR A 48 1.64 -16.80 23.09
CA TYR A 48 2.91 -16.54 22.40
C TYR A 48 2.74 -16.55 20.88
N ARG A 49 2.03 -17.55 20.34
CA ARG A 49 1.72 -17.64 18.91
C ARG A 49 0.85 -16.47 18.44
N GLU A 50 -0.17 -16.13 19.21
CA GLU A 50 -1.05 -14.99 18.94
C GLU A 50 -0.28 -13.67 19.01
N GLY A 51 0.59 -13.49 20.01
CA GLY A 51 1.44 -12.31 20.13
C GLY A 51 2.38 -12.11 18.94
N ILE A 52 3.01 -13.18 18.44
CA ILE A 52 3.83 -13.11 17.23
C ILE A 52 2.99 -12.78 16.00
N ALA A 53 1.83 -13.42 15.84
CA ALA A 53 0.95 -13.17 14.71
C ALA A 53 0.45 -11.72 14.71
N ALA A 54 0.01 -11.21 15.87
CA ALA A 54 -0.43 -9.83 16.05
C ALA A 54 0.70 -8.84 15.78
N ALA A 55 1.90 -9.06 16.32
CA ALA A 55 3.04 -8.18 16.10
C ALA A 55 3.45 -8.13 14.62
N LYS A 56 3.50 -9.28 13.93
CA LYS A 56 3.78 -9.33 12.49
C LYS A 56 2.72 -8.60 11.67
N SER A 57 1.45 -8.77 12.02
CA SER A 57 0.36 -8.06 11.34
C SER A 57 0.44 -6.56 11.58
N SER A 58 0.74 -6.11 12.81
CA SER A 58 0.87 -4.69 13.13
C SER A 58 1.96 -4.04 12.30
N VAL A 59 3.18 -4.58 12.33
CA VAL A 59 4.32 -4.01 11.59
C VAL A 59 4.06 -3.96 10.08
N ALA A 60 3.38 -4.97 9.53
CA ALA A 60 3.01 -4.97 8.12
C ALA A 60 1.96 -3.92 7.77
N GLN A 61 0.98 -3.68 8.65
CA GLN A 61 -0.03 -2.63 8.46
C GLN A 61 0.57 -1.24 8.63
N ASP A 62 1.40 -1.04 9.65
CA ASP A 62 2.07 0.25 9.90
C ASP A 62 2.89 0.67 8.66
N GLY A 63 3.67 -0.26 8.08
CA GLY A 63 4.41 0.00 6.85
C GLY A 63 3.53 0.22 5.61
N PHE A 64 2.36 -0.42 5.55
CA PHE A 64 1.39 -0.17 4.48
C PHE A 64 0.75 1.21 4.62
N ASP A 65 0.33 1.59 5.81
CA ASP A 65 -0.33 2.86 6.08
C ASP A 65 0.62 4.06 5.85
N GLU A 66 1.92 3.89 6.12
CA GLU A 66 2.96 4.86 5.80
C GLU A 66 3.23 4.97 4.29
N GLY A 67 3.30 3.83 3.58
CA GLY A 67 3.65 3.79 2.16
C GLY A 67 2.48 4.04 1.20
N TYR A 68 1.25 3.72 1.60
CA TYR A 68 0.07 3.77 0.75
C TYR A 68 -0.23 5.17 0.21
N PRO A 69 -0.23 6.25 1.01
CA PRO A 69 -0.50 7.61 0.51
C PRO A 69 0.52 8.06 -0.54
N LEU A 70 1.79 7.72 -0.34
CA LEU A 70 2.86 8.03 -1.28
C LEU A 70 2.69 7.24 -2.59
N GLY A 71 2.45 5.93 -2.48
CA GLY A 71 2.20 5.08 -3.63
C GLY A 71 0.96 5.52 -4.42
N ALA A 72 -0.09 5.97 -3.73
CA ALA A 72 -1.30 6.51 -4.33
C ALA A 72 -1.04 7.82 -5.08
N ALA A 73 -0.30 8.76 -4.48
CA ALA A 73 0.08 10.02 -5.14
C ALA A 73 0.89 9.77 -6.42
N ILE A 74 1.89 8.89 -6.36
CA ILE A 74 2.71 8.51 -7.51
C ILE A 74 1.88 7.80 -8.59
N GLY A 75 1.03 6.86 -8.18
CA GLY A 75 0.16 6.10 -9.09
C GLY A 75 -0.86 6.99 -9.80
N LEU A 76 -1.40 8.00 -9.10
CA LEU A 76 -2.30 8.99 -9.68
C LEU A 76 -1.58 9.81 -10.75
N GLU A 77 -0.41 10.37 -10.44
CA GLU A 77 0.35 11.19 -11.38
C GLU A 77 0.80 10.38 -12.60
N ALA A 78 1.30 9.16 -12.39
CA ALA A 78 1.66 8.25 -13.48
C ALA A 78 0.45 7.89 -14.36
N GLY A 79 -0.70 7.61 -13.74
CA GLY A 79 -1.94 7.29 -14.44
C GLY A 79 -2.46 8.44 -15.29
N LEU A 80 -2.36 9.68 -14.79
CA LEU A 80 -2.73 10.87 -15.55
C LEU A 80 -1.87 11.06 -16.79
N VAL A 81 -0.54 11.07 -16.61
CA VAL A 81 0.39 11.25 -17.74
C VAL A 81 0.21 10.14 -18.76
N PHE A 82 0.11 8.89 -18.32
CA PHE A 82 -0.12 7.76 -19.22
C PHE A 82 -1.46 7.85 -19.95
N GLY A 83 -2.53 8.21 -19.26
CA GLY A 83 -3.87 8.40 -19.85
C GLY A 83 -3.88 9.48 -20.92
N LEU A 84 -3.08 10.53 -20.78
CA LEU A 84 -2.97 11.59 -21.77
C LEU A 84 -2.20 11.16 -23.01
N VAL A 85 -1.10 10.42 -22.86
CA VAL A 85 -0.38 9.84 -24.00
C VAL A 85 -1.30 8.89 -24.79
N GLN A 86 -2.12 8.10 -24.09
CA GLN A 86 -3.15 7.26 -24.75
C GLN A 86 -4.24 8.09 -25.42
N GLY A 87 -4.70 9.16 -24.77
CA GLY A 87 -5.69 10.08 -25.30
C GLY A 87 -5.22 10.73 -26.61
N LEU A 88 -3.94 11.11 -26.68
CA LEU A 88 -3.32 11.66 -27.88
C LEU A 88 -3.29 10.65 -29.04
N LEU A 89 -2.94 9.40 -28.77
CA LEU A 89 -3.03 8.34 -29.77
C LEU A 89 -4.48 8.17 -30.27
N ALA A 90 -5.45 8.19 -29.36
CA ALA A 90 -6.86 8.01 -29.70
C ALA A 90 -7.40 9.17 -30.56
N THR A 91 -7.03 10.43 -30.27
CA THR A 91 -7.44 11.58 -31.07
C THR A 91 -6.86 11.52 -32.48
N ILE A 92 -5.58 11.17 -32.61
CA ILE A 92 -4.90 11.08 -33.91
C ILE A 92 -5.45 9.92 -34.76
N LYS A 93 -5.73 8.77 -34.15
CA LYS A 93 -6.42 7.65 -34.82
C LYS A 93 -7.80 8.07 -35.32
N LYS A 94 -8.60 8.77 -34.50
CA LYS A 94 -9.94 9.23 -34.87
C LYS A 94 -9.94 10.27 -35.99
N GLN A 95 -8.97 11.17 -36.01
CA GLN A 95 -8.80 12.14 -37.11
C GLN A 95 -8.15 11.52 -38.37
N GLY A 96 -7.66 10.28 -38.28
CA GLY A 96 -6.80 9.63 -39.26
C GLY A 96 -7.46 8.80 -40.35
N GLU A 97 -8.79 8.75 -40.42
CA GLU A 97 -9.51 8.06 -41.50
C GLU A 97 -9.28 8.77 -42.85
N GLY A 98 -8.14 8.50 -43.52
CA GLY A 98 -7.94 8.87 -44.93
C GLY A 98 -6.51 9.17 -45.41
N ALA A 99 -5.51 9.36 -44.54
CA ALA A 99 -4.15 9.75 -44.97
C ALA A 99 -3.06 8.77 -44.51
N ALA A 100 -2.32 8.17 -45.45
CA ALA A 100 -1.23 7.21 -45.17
C ALA A 100 -0.15 7.77 -44.21
N ALA A 101 0.12 9.07 -44.27
CA ALA A 101 1.04 9.75 -43.36
C ALA A 101 0.57 9.71 -41.88
N ARG A 102 -0.74 9.72 -41.62
CA ARG A 102 -1.28 9.59 -40.26
C ARG A 102 -1.22 8.15 -39.74
N GLY A 103 -1.24 7.15 -40.62
CA GLY A 103 -1.04 5.75 -40.24
C GLY A 103 0.36 5.46 -39.71
N LEU A 104 1.39 6.00 -40.38
CA LEU A 104 2.79 5.92 -39.93
C LEU A 104 2.97 6.58 -38.56
N GLU A 105 2.34 7.74 -38.36
CA GLU A 105 2.46 8.48 -37.10
C GLU A 105 1.67 7.83 -35.96
N ALA A 106 0.53 7.20 -36.26
CA ALA A 106 -0.20 6.38 -35.29
C ALA A 106 0.64 5.18 -34.82
N ALA A 107 1.37 4.51 -35.71
CA ALA A 107 2.27 3.42 -35.35
C ALA A 107 3.44 3.90 -34.46
N ARG A 108 4.00 5.08 -34.74
CA ARG A 108 5.01 5.71 -33.88
C ARG A 108 4.46 5.99 -32.47
N LEU A 109 3.24 6.53 -32.38
CA LEU A 109 2.61 6.83 -31.09
C LEU A 109 2.20 5.57 -30.33
N GLU A 110 1.85 4.48 -31.01
CA GLU A 110 1.67 3.16 -30.38
C GLU A 110 2.95 2.68 -29.71
N GLN A 111 4.10 2.85 -30.37
CA GLN A 111 5.40 2.55 -29.78
C GLN A 111 5.67 3.44 -28.55
N LEU A 112 5.36 4.73 -28.64
CA LEU A 112 5.49 5.67 -27.52
C LEU A 112 4.61 5.27 -26.33
N VAL A 113 3.37 4.84 -26.57
CA VAL A 113 2.46 4.32 -25.53
C VAL A 113 3.02 3.04 -24.90
N SER A 114 3.60 2.14 -25.69
CA SER A 114 4.22 0.92 -25.17
C SER A 114 5.40 1.25 -24.26
N GLU A 115 6.23 2.22 -24.65
CA GLU A 115 7.38 2.67 -23.88
C GLU A 115 6.93 3.39 -22.59
N ALA A 116 5.92 4.26 -22.68
CA ALA A 116 5.30 4.93 -21.52
C ALA A 116 4.75 3.91 -20.52
N ARG A 117 4.15 2.81 -20.98
CA ARG A 117 3.63 1.75 -20.10
C ARG A 117 4.75 1.04 -19.34
N GLN A 118 5.91 0.84 -19.96
CA GLN A 118 7.05 0.20 -19.32
C GLN A 118 7.70 1.14 -18.30
N ASP A 119 7.87 2.41 -18.68
CA ASP A 119 8.50 3.43 -17.85
C ASP A 119 7.63 3.88 -16.67
N LEU A 120 6.35 4.16 -16.89
CA LEU A 120 5.38 4.59 -15.87
C LEU A 120 4.76 3.40 -15.11
N GLY A 121 5.27 2.19 -15.32
CA GLY A 121 4.88 1.02 -14.56
C GLY A 121 5.52 1.00 -13.17
N PRO A 122 4.90 0.33 -12.17
CA PRO A 122 5.40 0.29 -10.80
C PRO A 122 6.82 -0.31 -10.71
N ARG A 123 7.18 -1.24 -11.60
CA ARG A 123 8.52 -1.84 -11.66
C ARG A 123 9.63 -0.83 -11.94
N SER A 124 9.35 0.18 -12.76
CA SER A 124 10.33 1.18 -13.16
C SER A 124 10.33 2.37 -12.18
N MET A 125 9.13 2.83 -11.80
CA MET A 125 8.95 3.95 -10.88
C MET A 125 9.43 3.65 -9.45
N PHE A 126 9.13 2.46 -8.92
CA PHE A 126 9.59 2.04 -7.60
C PHE A 126 10.93 1.29 -7.66
N SER A 127 11.75 1.58 -8.68
CA SER A 127 13.07 0.95 -8.80
C SER A 127 14.03 1.46 -7.73
N PRO A 128 15.03 0.66 -7.33
CA PRO A 128 16.07 1.07 -6.38
C PRO A 128 16.90 2.28 -6.83
N ASN A 129 16.73 2.74 -8.08
CA ASN A 129 17.39 3.94 -8.59
C ASN A 129 16.82 5.22 -7.97
N PHE A 130 15.52 5.24 -7.68
CA PHE A 130 14.82 6.42 -7.17
C PHE A 130 14.49 6.32 -5.67
N TRP A 131 14.57 5.12 -5.11
CA TRP A 131 14.19 4.82 -3.73
C TRP A 131 15.34 4.21 -2.93
N GLN A 132 15.41 4.55 -1.65
CA GLN A 132 16.28 3.92 -0.67
C GLN A 132 15.57 2.74 0.00
N VAL A 133 16.33 1.92 0.74
CA VAL A 133 15.78 0.76 1.47
C VAL A 133 14.81 1.22 2.57
N ASP A 134 15.05 2.41 3.12
CA ASP A 134 14.27 3.00 4.22
C ASP A 134 13.01 3.74 3.73
N GLY A 135 12.67 3.66 2.43
CA GLY A 135 11.48 4.30 1.85
C GLY A 135 11.66 5.75 1.40
N ASN A 136 12.81 6.38 1.69
CA ASN A 136 13.12 7.74 1.25
C ASN A 136 13.47 7.80 -0.25
N TRP A 137 13.15 8.93 -0.89
CA TRP A 137 13.48 9.19 -2.29
C TRP A 137 14.93 9.68 -2.48
N LYS A 138 15.51 9.48 -3.66
CA LYS A 138 16.91 9.82 -4.01
C LYS A 138 17.06 11.07 -4.88
N TYR A 139 15.95 11.68 -5.29
CA TYR A 139 15.92 12.81 -6.22
C TYR A 139 15.53 14.10 -5.50
N GLU A 140 15.88 15.23 -6.09
CA GLU A 140 15.59 16.54 -5.51
C GLU A 140 14.10 16.86 -5.61
N VAL A 141 13.48 17.16 -4.47
CA VAL A 141 12.10 17.63 -4.37
C VAL A 141 12.14 19.02 -3.71
N PRO A 142 11.59 20.06 -4.34
CA PRO A 142 11.51 21.39 -3.74
C PRO A 142 10.62 21.35 -2.48
N GLY A 143 11.22 21.63 -1.33
CA GLY A 143 10.56 21.62 -0.01
C GLY A 143 11.50 21.09 1.08
N THR A 144 11.13 21.25 2.35
CA THR A 144 11.84 20.61 3.46
C THR A 144 11.46 19.12 3.47
N GLU A 145 12.46 18.22 3.46
CA GLU A 145 12.29 16.76 3.35
C GLU A 145 11.29 16.17 4.35
N GLU A 146 11.16 16.80 5.53
CA GLU A 146 10.32 16.33 6.63
C GLU A 146 8.81 16.67 6.48
N GLN A 147 8.44 17.56 5.54
CA GLN A 147 7.05 18.05 5.38
C GLN A 147 6.62 18.22 3.92
N ALA A 148 7.41 17.73 2.96
CA ALA A 148 7.01 17.78 1.56
C ALA A 148 5.73 16.95 1.38
N PRO A 149 4.63 17.54 0.88
CA PRO A 149 3.42 16.77 0.58
C PRO A 149 3.79 15.67 -0.43
N PHE A 150 3.30 14.45 -0.24
CA PHE A 150 3.59 13.32 -1.16
C PHE A 150 3.24 13.62 -2.61
N GLU A 151 2.28 14.53 -2.84
CA GLU A 151 2.02 15.11 -4.15
C GLU A 151 3.28 15.68 -4.78
N HIS A 152 4.03 16.55 -4.08
CA HIS A 152 5.24 17.18 -4.61
C HIS A 152 6.31 16.14 -4.93
N VAL A 153 6.43 15.09 -4.13
CA VAL A 153 7.34 13.97 -4.40
C VAL A 153 6.95 13.29 -5.71
N ALA A 154 5.67 12.99 -5.91
CA ALA A 154 5.17 12.42 -7.15
C ALA A 154 5.38 13.34 -8.36
N LYS A 155 5.12 14.65 -8.24
CA LYS A 155 5.33 15.63 -9.34
C LYS A 155 6.78 15.71 -9.79
N ASN A 156 7.72 15.51 -8.85
CA ASN A 156 9.16 15.63 -9.12
C ASN A 156 9.83 14.29 -9.44
N HIS A 157 9.06 13.20 -9.57
CA HIS A 157 9.62 11.92 -9.95
C HIS A 157 10.26 12.02 -11.36
N PRO A 158 11.55 11.63 -11.54
CA PRO A 158 12.28 11.86 -12.79
C PRO A 158 11.62 11.25 -14.03
N ILE A 159 11.03 10.06 -13.90
CA ILE A 159 10.29 9.42 -14.99
C ILE A 159 9.02 10.22 -15.34
N ILE A 160 8.27 10.71 -14.35
CA ILE A 160 7.05 11.49 -14.59
C ILE A 160 7.42 12.77 -15.32
N GLN A 161 8.44 13.49 -14.84
CA GLN A 161 8.91 14.71 -15.50
C GLN A 161 9.40 14.48 -16.94
N LYS A 162 10.13 13.39 -17.19
CA LYS A 162 10.53 12.98 -18.56
C LYS A 162 9.30 12.91 -19.48
N TRP A 163 8.27 12.20 -19.03
CA TRP A 163 7.05 12.00 -19.82
C TRP A 163 6.18 13.26 -19.92
N GLU A 164 6.14 14.11 -18.89
CA GLU A 164 5.47 15.42 -18.96
C GLU A 164 6.13 16.33 -20.02
N ILE A 165 7.46 16.36 -20.09
CA ILE A 165 8.20 17.14 -21.10
C ILE A 165 7.91 16.61 -22.50
N LEU A 166 7.95 15.29 -22.70
CA LEU A 166 7.64 14.66 -23.99
C LEU A 166 6.20 14.94 -24.41
N LEU A 167 5.26 14.86 -23.48
CA LEU A 167 3.84 15.09 -23.75
C LEU A 167 3.59 16.55 -24.17
N LYS A 168 4.20 17.53 -23.48
CA LYS A 168 4.15 18.95 -23.91
C LYS A 168 4.67 19.13 -25.33
N SER A 169 5.79 18.51 -25.67
CA SER A 169 6.37 18.60 -27.02
C SER A 169 5.47 18.01 -28.10
N GLU A 170 4.71 16.96 -27.77
CA GLU A 170 3.78 16.34 -28.70
C GLU A 170 2.46 17.16 -28.79
N GLU A 171 1.94 17.68 -27.69
CA GLU A 171 0.79 18.61 -27.66
C GLU A 171 1.01 19.83 -28.56
N ASP A 172 2.19 20.47 -28.45
CA ASP A 172 2.58 21.62 -29.29
C ASP A 172 2.59 21.26 -30.78
N LYS A 173 3.12 20.08 -31.11
CA LYS A 173 3.23 19.60 -32.49
C LYS A 173 1.86 19.36 -33.13
N TRP A 174 0.88 18.88 -32.37
CA TRP A 174 -0.47 18.58 -32.88
C TRP A 174 -1.44 19.74 -32.74
N GLY A 175 -1.06 20.83 -32.05
CA GLY A 175 -1.96 21.93 -31.73
C GLY A 175 -3.18 21.48 -30.91
N ILE A 176 -3.07 20.33 -30.23
CA ILE A 176 -4.09 19.85 -29.31
C ILE A 176 -3.81 20.58 -28.00
N ALA A 177 -4.28 21.83 -27.92
CA ALA A 177 -4.23 22.59 -26.68
C ALA A 177 -5.19 21.94 -25.68
N ARG A 178 -4.65 21.01 -24.88
CA ARG A 178 -5.32 20.53 -23.70
C ARG A 178 -4.50 21.02 -22.52
N ASP A 179 -5.08 21.90 -21.74
CA ASP A 179 -4.37 22.47 -20.61
C ASP A 179 -4.24 21.39 -19.53
N MET A 180 -3.11 20.67 -19.55
CA MET A 180 -2.70 19.69 -18.55
C MET A 180 -2.95 20.21 -17.13
N HIS A 181 -2.64 21.49 -16.91
CA HIS A 181 -2.86 22.17 -15.64
C HIS A 181 -4.35 22.28 -15.30
N GLN A 182 -5.25 22.46 -16.27
CA GLN A 182 -6.70 22.45 -15.99
C GLN A 182 -7.22 21.07 -15.64
N LEU A 183 -6.79 20.01 -16.33
CA LEU A 183 -7.17 18.64 -15.98
C LEU A 183 -6.66 18.26 -14.58
N ARG A 184 -5.42 18.63 -14.27
CA ARG A 184 -4.79 18.40 -12.96
C ARG A 184 -5.47 19.19 -11.85
N ASN A 185 -5.67 20.49 -12.05
CA ASN A 185 -6.37 21.34 -11.07
C ASN A 185 -7.82 20.85 -10.85
N SER A 186 -8.51 20.39 -11.90
CA SER A 186 -9.86 19.84 -11.76
C SER A 186 -9.90 18.56 -10.92
N LEU A 187 -8.86 17.73 -10.98
CA LEU A 187 -8.75 16.54 -10.14
C LEU A 187 -8.46 16.90 -8.68
N ASP A 188 -7.53 17.83 -8.46
CA ASP A 188 -7.16 18.30 -7.12
C ASP A 188 -8.38 18.95 -6.41
N GLU A 189 -9.20 19.71 -7.15
CA GLU A 189 -10.45 20.32 -6.66
C GLU A 189 -11.51 19.28 -6.30
N THR A 190 -11.69 18.22 -7.10
CA THR A 190 -12.66 17.16 -6.76
C THR A 190 -12.24 16.34 -5.54
N HIS A 191 -10.94 16.08 -5.37
CA HIS A 191 -10.42 15.34 -4.22
C HIS A 191 -10.53 16.15 -2.93
N THR A 192 -10.16 17.43 -2.96
CA THR A 192 -10.35 18.34 -1.82
C THR A 192 -11.81 18.52 -1.46
N GLN A 193 -12.71 18.66 -2.44
CA GLN A 193 -14.14 18.78 -2.19
C GLN A 193 -14.73 17.50 -1.56
N ALA A 194 -14.32 16.31 -2.01
CA ALA A 194 -14.76 15.04 -1.43
C ALA A 194 -14.35 14.88 0.05
N LEU A 195 -13.12 15.26 0.39
CA LEU A 195 -12.63 15.25 1.78
C LEU A 195 -13.36 16.27 2.68
N ILE A 196 -13.71 17.43 2.13
CA ILE A 196 -14.50 18.45 2.83
C ILE A 196 -15.93 17.94 3.08
N ASP A 197 -16.54 17.31 2.09
CA ASP A 197 -17.89 16.77 2.18
C ASP A 197 -17.98 15.58 3.15
N GLU A 198 -16.96 14.71 3.18
CA GLU A 198 -16.86 13.61 4.14
C GLU A 198 -16.70 14.11 5.58
N LYS A 199 -15.85 15.13 5.81
CA LYS A 199 -15.72 15.78 7.12
C LYS A 199 -17.01 16.45 7.57
N LYS A 200 -17.74 17.08 6.65
CA LYS A 200 -19.02 17.72 6.93
C LYS A 200 -20.09 16.69 7.33
N GLN A 201 -20.18 15.58 6.60
CA GLN A 201 -21.08 14.47 6.95
C GLN A 201 -20.70 13.80 8.26
N GLY A 202 -19.41 13.64 8.55
CA GLY A 202 -18.93 13.11 9.83
C GLY A 202 -19.27 14.04 11.01
N ASN A 203 -19.16 15.35 10.82
CA ASN A 203 -19.53 16.34 11.83
C ASN A 203 -21.05 16.36 12.08
N GLU A 204 -21.85 16.33 11.02
CA GLU A 204 -23.33 16.27 11.11
C GLU A 204 -23.84 14.97 11.76
N ARG A 205 -23.11 13.85 11.61
CA ARG A 205 -23.43 12.59 12.32
C ARG A 205 -23.10 12.66 13.81
N ARG A 206 -22.01 13.34 14.17
CA ARG A 206 -21.62 13.56 15.57
C ARG A 206 -22.56 14.54 16.28
N GLU A 207 -23.01 15.58 15.60
CA GLU A 207 -23.97 16.55 16.14
C GLU A 207 -25.38 15.94 16.34
N LYS A 208 -25.72 14.87 15.62
CA LYS A 208 -26.96 14.09 15.82
C LYS A 208 -26.86 13.05 16.94
N LEU A 209 -25.68 12.83 17.50
CA LEU A 209 -25.44 11.95 18.66
C LEU A 209 -25.24 12.83 19.90
N GLU A 210 -26.35 13.00 20.63
CA GLU A 210 -26.53 13.58 21.98
C GLU A 210 -26.87 15.08 22.09
N PRO A 211 -27.99 15.36 22.79
CA PRO A 211 -27.85 15.76 24.19
C PRO A 211 -28.64 14.88 25.18
N ASN A 212 -27.89 14.21 26.05
CA ASN A 212 -28.12 13.93 27.47
C ASN A 212 -29.56 13.55 27.85
N GLN A 213 -29.88 12.25 27.83
CA GLN A 213 -31.01 11.73 28.60
C GLN A 213 -30.57 11.55 30.06
N PRO A 214 -31.13 12.28 31.04
CA PRO A 214 -30.79 12.07 32.44
C PRO A 214 -31.22 10.66 32.88
N LEU A 215 -30.31 9.95 33.54
CA LEU A 215 -30.56 8.67 34.19
C LEU A 215 -31.61 8.90 35.29
N GLU A 216 -32.84 8.48 35.04
CA GLU A 216 -33.84 8.31 36.09
C GLU A 216 -33.40 7.14 36.97
N TRP A 217 -33.23 7.42 38.27
CA TRP A 217 -32.90 6.46 39.32
C TRP A 217 -34.14 5.71 39.81
#